data_AF-A0A2S6AGQ6-F1
#
_entry.id   AF-A0A2S6AGQ6-F1
#
_cell.length_a   1.000
_cell.length_b   1.000
_cell.length_c   1.000
_cell.angle_alpha   90.00
_cell.angle_beta   90.00
_cell.angle_gamma   90.00
#
_symmetry.space_group_name_H-M   'P 1'
#
loop_
_entity.id
_entity.type
_entity.pdbx_description
1 polymer ?
#
loop_
_entity_poly.entity_id
_entity_poly.type
_entity_poly.pdbx_seq_one_letter_code
_entity_poly.pdbx_strand_id
1 'polypeptide(L)' 'MPNATEPLSYRAIERLVADYALLVDQGDFGGVALQPIVSGRYADRFHRTDGQWAFAERAGTMDLIGDVSHHLRR' A
#
# COMPACT_ATOMS: atom_id res chain seq x y z
N MET A 1 -18.55 5.37 -23.31
CA MET A 1 -18.66 4.49 -22.13
C MET A 1 -17.41 3.60 -22.10
N PRO A 2 -16.39 3.85 -21.26
CA PRO A 2 -15.26 2.94 -21.17
C PRO A 2 -15.56 1.79 -20.20
N ASN A 3 -15.12 0.62 -20.67
CA ASN A 3 -15.40 -0.75 -20.30
C ASN A 3 -14.90 -1.16 -18.89
N ALA A 4 -15.49 -2.21 -18.35
CA ALA A 4 -15.14 -2.83 -17.09
C ALA A 4 -13.79 -3.57 -17.16
N THR A 5 -12.96 -3.37 -16.14
CA THR A 5 -11.91 -4.29 -15.67
C THR A 5 -10.66 -4.46 -16.55
N GLU A 6 -9.86 -3.40 -16.71
CA GLU A 6 -8.41 -3.57 -16.84
C GLU A 6 -7.83 -3.98 -15.46
N PRO A 7 -6.91 -4.96 -15.37
CA PRO A 7 -6.29 -5.28 -14.10
C PRO A 7 -5.48 -4.08 -13.63
N LEU A 8 -5.83 -3.55 -12.45
CA LEU A 8 -5.11 -2.47 -11.79
C LEU A 8 -3.63 -2.84 -11.72
N SER A 9 -2.74 -1.96 -12.20
CA SER A 9 -1.31 -2.23 -12.10
C SER A 9 -0.88 -2.28 -10.63
N TYR A 10 -0.03 -3.24 -10.28
CA TYR A 10 0.52 -3.42 -8.93
C TYR A 10 1.04 -2.09 -8.32
N ARG A 11 1.64 -1.23 -9.15
CA ARG A 11 2.12 0.11 -8.77
C ARG A 11 1.05 1.08 -8.26
N ALA A 12 -0.17 1.01 -8.80
CA ALA A 12 -1.25 1.90 -8.37
C ALA A 12 -1.71 1.56 -6.95
N ILE A 13 -1.74 0.27 -6.64
CA ILE A 13 -2.09 -0.24 -5.32
C ILE A 13 -0.97 0.04 -4.31
N GLU A 14 0.30 -0.16 -4.68
CA GLU A 14 1.45 0.18 -3.81
C GLU A 14 1.43 1.66 -3.38
N ARG A 15 1.15 2.56 -4.31
CA ARG A 15 1.07 4.00 -4.02
C ARG A 15 -0.05 4.31 -3.04
N LEU A 16 -1.21 3.69 -3.22
CA LEU A 16 -2.35 3.84 -2.33
C LEU A 16 -2.02 3.41 -0.90
N VAL A 17 -1.39 2.25 -0.75
CA VAL A 17 -0.97 1.72 0.56
C VAL A 17 0.04 2.66 1.22
N ALA A 18 0.99 3.22 0.45
CA ALA A 18 1.96 4.18 0.96
C ALA A 18 1.31 5.49 1.42
N ASP A 19 0.36 6.03 0.67
CA ASP A 19 -0.33 7.28 1.02
C ASP A 19 -1.17 7.10 2.30
N TYR A 20 -1.81 5.93 2.49
CA TYR A 20 -2.51 5.60 3.73
C TYR A 20 -1.58 5.45 4.93
N ALA A 21 -0.42 4.80 4.75
CA ALA A 21 0.57 4.66 5.83
C ALA A 21 1.05 6.04 6.34
N LEU A 22 1.25 7.01 5.44
CA LEU A 22 1.63 8.37 5.82
C LEU A 22 0.55 9.08 6.66
N LEU A 23 -0.73 8.92 6.31
CA LEU A 23 -1.85 9.52 7.07
C LEU A 23 -1.96 8.92 8.48
N VAL A 24 -1.78 7.59 8.59
CA VAL A 24 -1.76 6.87 9.87
C VAL A 24 -0.58 7.33 10.73
N ASP A 25 0.62 7.43 10.16
CA ASP A 25 1.83 7.88 10.88
C ASP A 25 1.70 9.34 11.38
N GLN A 26 0.93 10.16 10.67
CA GLN A 26 0.63 11.55 11.06
C GLN A 26 -0.54 11.67 12.05
N GLY A 27 -1.21 10.57 12.39
CA GLY A 27 -2.36 10.54 13.30
C GLY A 27 -3.63 11.17 12.73
N ASP A 28 -3.72 11.37 11.41
CA ASP A 28 -4.91 11.91 10.74
C ASP A 28 -5.89 10.77 10.41
N PHE A 29 -6.70 10.41 11.41
CA PHE A 29 -7.69 9.36 11.28
C PHE A 29 -8.99 9.80 10.56
N GLY A 30 -9.16 11.09 10.30
CA GLY A 30 -10.37 11.66 9.67
C GLY A 30 -10.50 11.29 8.20
N GLY A 31 -9.39 11.02 7.52
CA GLY A 31 -9.33 10.52 6.13
C GLY A 31 -9.36 9.00 5.99
N VAL A 32 -9.30 8.25 7.10
CA VAL A 32 -9.20 6.78 7.10
C VAL A 32 -10.38 6.15 7.86
N ALA A 33 -11.58 6.27 7.31
CA ALA A 33 -12.62 5.31 7.65
C ALA A 33 -12.04 3.90 7.41
N LEU A 34 -12.08 3.02 8.42
CA LEU A 34 -11.51 1.67 8.36
C LEU A 34 -12.27 0.82 7.32
N GLN A 35 -11.91 1.00 6.05
CA GLN A 35 -12.31 0.15 4.94
C GLN A 35 -11.07 -0.64 4.52
N PRO A 36 -11.06 -1.97 4.64
CA PRO A 36 -9.94 -2.77 4.15
C PRO A 36 -9.82 -2.63 2.64
N ILE A 37 -8.73 -2.00 2.18
CA ILE A 37 -8.50 -1.72 0.75
C ILE A 37 -7.62 -2.80 0.12
N VAL A 38 -6.61 -3.28 0.86
CA VAL A 38 -5.73 -4.40 0.50
C VAL A 38 -5.21 -5.09 1.76
N SER A 39 -5.03 -6.42 1.70
CA SER A 39 -4.17 -7.16 2.61
C SER A 39 -3.03 -7.83 1.85
N GLY A 40 -1.92 -8.06 2.53
CA GLY A 40 -0.74 -8.65 1.92
C GLY A 40 0.33 -8.98 2.93
N ARG A 41 1.45 -9.47 2.42
CA ARG A 41 2.64 -9.84 3.19
C ARG A 41 3.86 -9.14 2.61
N TYR A 42 4.74 -8.69 3.48
CA TYR A 42 6.08 -8.25 3.11
C TYR A 42 7.10 -9.31 3.52
N ALA A 43 7.96 -9.68 2.57
CA ALA A 43 9.21 -10.37 2.85
C ALA A 43 10.32 -9.33 2.79
N ASP A 44 10.63 -8.73 3.95
CA ASP A 44 11.64 -7.70 4.09
C ASP A 44 12.99 -8.33 4.49
N ARG A 45 14.07 -7.89 3.84
CA ARG A 45 15.45 -8.13 4.29
C ARG A 45 16.05 -6.81 4.74
N PHE A 46 16.62 -6.79 5.93
CA PHE A 46 17.30 -5.62 6.49
C PHE A 46 18.80 -5.85 6.54
N HIS A 47 19.57 -4.77 6.40
CA HIS A 47 20.98 -4.77 6.75
C HIS A 47 21.26 -3.63 7.74
N ARG A 48 22.32 -3.79 8.53
CA ARG A 48 22.78 -2.78 9.48
C ARG A 48 24.18 -2.34 9.12
N THR A 49 24.36 -1.05 8.85
CA THR A 49 25.66 -0.44 8.53
C THR A 49 25.86 0.74 9.47
N ASP A 50 27.03 0.84 10.10
CA ASP A 50 27.37 1.90 11.06
C ASP A 50 26.31 2.13 12.15
N GLY A 51 25.73 1.03 12.62
CA GLY A 51 24.72 1.05 13.67
C GLY A 51 23.30 1.42 13.19
N GLN A 52 23.13 1.83 11.92
CA GLN A 52 21.84 2.20 11.33
C GLN A 52 21.23 1.04 10.54
N TRP A 53 19.92 0.83 10.71
CA TRP A 53 19.16 -0.16 9.95
C TRP A 53 18.61 0.44 8.66
N ALA A 54 18.74 -0.31 7.58
CA ALA A 54 18.14 0.03 6.30
C ALA A 54 17.54 -1.22 5.64
N PHE A 55 16.57 -1.01 4.74
CA PHE A 55 16.05 -2.06 3.88
C PHE A 55 17.13 -2.46 2.87
N ALA A 56 17.47 -3.75 2.85
CA ALA A 56 18.28 -4.36 1.79
C ALA A 56 17.40 -4.81 0.62
N GLU A 57 16.20 -5.30 0.94
CA GLU A 57 15.18 -5.71 -0.03
C GLU A 57 13.80 -5.64 0.63
N ARG A 58 12.77 -5.32 -0.17
CA ARG A 58 11.37 -5.41 0.20
C ARG A 58 10.62 -6.06 -0.94
N ALA A 59 10.07 -7.24 -0.70
CA ALA A 59 9.18 -7.92 -1.63
C ALA A 59 7.78 -7.97 -1.04
N GLY A 60 6.81 -7.32 -1.69
CA GLY A 60 5.41 -7.34 -1.31
C GLY A 60 4.63 -8.40 -2.08
N THR A 61 3.69 -9.06 -1.40
CA THR A 61 2.66 -9.88 -2.04
C THR A 61 1.30 -9.38 -1.57
N MET A 62 0.38 -9.17 -2.52
CA MET A 62 -1.01 -8.83 -2.21
C MET A 62 -1.81 -10.14 -2.12
N ASP A 63 -2.48 -10.35 -1.00
CA ASP A 63 -3.26 -11.56 -0.73
C ASP A 63 -4.77 -11.33 -0.95
N LEU A 64 -5.30 -10.17 -0.54
CA LEU A 64 -6.69 -9.76 -0.77
C LEU A 64 -6.75 -8.29 -1.23
N ILE A 65 -7.68 -7.97 -2.11
CA ILE A 65 -7.97 -6.60 -2.54
C ILE A 65 -9.46 -6.34 -2.27
N GLY A 66 -9.74 -5.31 -1.47
CA GLY A 66 -11.09 -4.84 -1.14
C GLY A 66 -11.64 -3.86 -2.18
N ASP A 67 -12.70 -3.15 -1.84
CA ASP A 67 -13.21 -2.08 -2.71
C ASP A 67 -12.26 -0.87 -2.68
N VAL A 68 -11.61 -0.62 -3.82
CA VAL A 68 -10.61 0.44 -3.98
C VAL A 68 -11.15 1.65 -4.76
N SER A 69 -12.43 1.62 -5.16
CA SER A 69 -13.03 2.57 -6.12
C SER A 69 -13.03 4.01 -5.62
N HIS A 70 -13.10 4.22 -4.30
CA HIS A 70 -13.09 5.54 -3.66
C HIS A 70 -11.68 6.11 -3.42
N HIS A 71 -10.64 5.29 -3.55
CA HIS A 71 -9.29 5.63 -3.11
C HIS A 71 -8.32 5.92 -4.27
N LEU A 72 -8.60 5.38 -5.45
CA LEU A 72 -7.75 5.55 -6.63
C LEU A 72 -8.31 6.66 -7.54
N ARG A 73 -7.49 7.68 -7.83
CA ARG A 73 -7.78 8.64 -8.91
C ARG A 73 -7.39 8.00 -10.25
N ARG A 74 -8.28 8.13 -11.24
CA ARG A 74 -8.11 7.65 -12.61
C ARG A 74 -7.04 8.44 -13.36
#